data_AF-A0A1Y4F7E6-F1
#
_entry.id   AF-A0A1Y4F7E6-F1
#
_cell.length_a   1.000
_cell.length_b   1.000
_cell.length_c   1.000
_cell.angle_alpha   90.00
_cell.angle_beta   90.00
_cell.angle_gamma   90.00
#
_symmetry.space_group_name_H-M   'P 1'
#
loop_
_entity.id
_entity.type
_entity.pdbx_description
1 polymer ?
#
loop_
_entity_poly.entity_id
_entity_poly.type
_entity_poly.pdbx_seq_one_letter_code
_entity_poly.pdbx_strand_id
1 'polypeptide(L)'
;MYRKEPIYALDDLKRTYYIMIAIIFNLSTLMADLSQEIKADQNTQLLWRQQAQKGREVVYKDYLQRLRMTAAREIDTVDELYEKAEEINSALEEFLPLELRTALMKATQKDYCFYTSCGYGRFWNEVELPEIVEILFHRFCELVHIDKDGEYAVAVYDMSDREIVFSEEKQVDALMETYDLEPCEKMVKRDGAWFCY
;
A
#
# COMPACT_ATOMS: atom_id res chain seq x y z
N MET A 1 13.25 -18.57 -1.31
CA MET A 1 12.75 -17.18 -1.46
C MET A 1 12.14 -16.85 -0.10
N TYR A 2 12.67 -15.86 0.62
CA TYR A 2 12.08 -15.46 1.91
C TYR A 2 10.70 -14.87 1.63
N ARG A 3 9.66 -15.37 2.31
CA ARG A 3 8.32 -14.80 2.23
C ARG A 3 8.38 -13.41 2.86
N LYS A 4 7.84 -12.40 2.18
CA LYS A 4 7.68 -11.07 2.77
C LYS A 4 6.53 -11.10 3.77
N GLU A 5 6.59 -10.29 4.81
CA GLU A 5 5.47 -10.15 5.75
C GLU A 5 4.23 -9.54 5.06
N PRO A 6 3.01 -9.83 5.55
CA PRO A 6 1.75 -9.34 4.96
C PRO A 6 1.70 -7.83 4.78
N ILE A 7 2.23 -7.06 5.74
CA ILE A 7 2.29 -5.60 5.66
C ILE A 7 3.15 -5.12 4.50
N TYR A 8 4.27 -5.78 4.22
CA TYR A 8 5.10 -5.43 3.05
C TYR A 8 4.38 -5.74 1.73
N ALA A 9 3.57 -6.81 1.66
CA ALA A 9 2.74 -7.07 0.49
C ALA A 9 1.66 -6.01 0.28
N LEU A 10 1.08 -5.48 1.37
CA LEU A 10 0.15 -4.34 1.33
C LEU A 10 0.86 -3.04 0.92
N ASP A 11 2.10 -2.81 1.36
CA ASP A 11 2.91 -1.66 0.92
C ASP A 11 3.23 -1.72 -0.57
N ASP A 12 3.69 -2.87 -1.05
CA ASP A 12 3.97 -3.09 -2.46
C ASP A 12 2.71 -2.87 -3.30
N LEU A 13 1.54 -3.36 -2.84
CA LEU A 13 0.26 -3.13 -3.50
C LEU A 13 -0.13 -1.63 -3.51
N LYS A 14 0.02 -0.92 -2.39
CA LYS A 14 -0.20 0.54 -2.30
C LYS A 14 0.68 1.27 -3.32
N ARG A 15 1.98 0.94 -3.37
CA ARG A 15 2.96 1.52 -4.29
C ARG A 15 2.60 1.30 -5.75
N THR A 16 2.32 0.06 -6.14
CA THR A 16 1.94 -0.30 -7.50
C THR A 16 0.65 0.39 -7.92
N TYR A 17 -0.34 0.46 -7.03
CA TYR A 17 -1.58 1.19 -7.27
C TYR A 17 -1.31 2.67 -7.58
N TYR A 18 -0.49 3.34 -6.79
CA TYR A 18 -0.21 4.75 -7.04
C TYR A 18 0.69 5.01 -8.25
N ILE A 19 1.57 4.08 -8.61
CA ILE A 19 2.26 4.13 -9.91
C ILE A 19 1.23 4.14 -11.04
N MET A 20 0.24 3.24 -11.00
CA MET A 20 -0.83 3.19 -11.98
C MET A 20 -1.62 4.51 -12.04
N ILE A 21 -2.04 5.06 -10.90
CA ILE A 21 -2.78 6.33 -10.84
C ILE A 21 -1.93 7.48 -11.40
N ALA A 22 -0.65 7.54 -11.04
CA ALA A 22 0.25 8.57 -11.52
C ALA A 22 0.49 8.45 -13.05
N ILE A 23 0.52 7.25 -13.62
CA ILE A 23 0.54 7.06 -15.08
C ILE A 23 -0.75 7.57 -15.73
N ILE A 24 -1.91 7.26 -15.16
CA ILE A 24 -3.19 7.69 -15.74
C ILE A 24 -3.29 9.22 -15.77
N PHE A 25 -3.00 9.89 -14.65
CA PHE A 25 -3.31 11.31 -14.48
C PHE A 25 -2.10 12.24 -14.60
N ASN A 26 -0.90 11.78 -14.25
CA ASN A 26 0.28 12.62 -14.07
C ASN A 26 1.50 12.19 -14.90
N LEU A 27 1.31 11.35 -15.94
CA LEU A 27 2.43 10.78 -16.71
C LEU A 27 3.42 11.82 -17.25
N SER A 28 2.93 12.98 -17.71
CA SER A 28 3.82 14.02 -18.23
C SER A 28 4.71 14.62 -17.15
N THR A 29 4.20 14.78 -15.92
CA THR A 29 4.98 15.21 -14.76
C THR A 29 5.97 14.13 -14.34
N LEU A 30 5.52 12.87 -14.24
CA LEU A 30 6.39 11.73 -13.94
C LEU A 30 7.56 11.64 -14.92
N MET A 31 7.29 11.79 -16.22
CA MET A 31 8.31 11.73 -17.25
C MET A 31 9.29 12.92 -17.20
N ALA A 32 8.85 14.10 -16.75
CA ALA A 32 9.75 15.23 -16.55
C ALA A 32 10.74 14.93 -15.41
N ASP A 33 10.24 14.37 -14.30
CA ASP A 33 11.06 13.96 -13.16
C ASP A 33 12.02 12.81 -13.53
N LEU A 34 11.58 11.88 -14.39
CA LEU A 34 12.37 10.75 -14.88
C LEU A 34 13.14 11.03 -16.19
N SER A 35 13.19 12.29 -16.65
CA SER A 35 13.59 12.66 -18.01
C SER A 35 14.98 12.17 -18.47
N GLN A 36 15.87 11.81 -17.54
CA GLN A 36 17.18 11.21 -17.86
C GLN A 36 17.12 9.69 -18.10
N GLU A 37 16.07 9.01 -17.65
CA GLU A 37 15.94 7.55 -17.68
C GLU A 37 14.94 7.07 -18.75
N ILE A 38 13.92 7.86 -19.09
CA ILE A 38 12.84 7.44 -19.98
C ILE A 38 12.58 8.48 -21.07
N LYS A 39 12.55 8.00 -22.32
CA LYS A 39 12.10 8.78 -23.48
C LYS A 39 11.00 8.01 -24.19
N ALA A 40 9.80 8.59 -24.23
CA ALA A 40 8.64 8.03 -24.93
C ALA A 40 7.96 9.13 -25.73
N ASP A 41 7.60 8.83 -26.98
CA ASP A 41 6.81 9.74 -27.81
C ASP A 41 5.35 9.82 -27.31
N GLN A 42 4.56 10.70 -27.93
CA GLN A 42 3.16 10.91 -27.53
C GLN A 42 2.29 9.66 -27.71
N ASN A 43 2.57 8.82 -28.71
CA ASN A 43 1.79 7.61 -28.97
C ASN A 43 2.10 6.54 -27.92
N THR A 44 3.36 6.34 -27.56
CA THR A 44 3.77 5.45 -26.48
C THR A 44 3.18 5.90 -25.15
N GLN A 45 3.21 7.20 -24.84
CA GLN A 45 2.59 7.75 -23.64
C GLN A 45 1.08 7.51 -23.60
N LEU A 46 0.39 7.65 -24.73
CA LEU A 46 -1.04 7.35 -24.82
C LEU A 46 -1.32 5.86 -24.57
N LEU A 47 -0.51 4.97 -25.15
CA LEU A 47 -0.62 3.53 -24.94
C LEU A 47 -0.45 3.16 -23.45
N TRP A 48 0.55 3.74 -22.78
CA TRP A 48 0.78 3.50 -21.35
C TRP A 48 -0.40 3.94 -20.49
N ARG A 49 -1.00 5.10 -20.78
CA ARG A 49 -2.22 5.55 -20.10
C ARG A 49 -3.39 4.58 -20.32
N GLN A 50 -3.58 4.09 -21.55
CA GLN A 50 -4.64 3.13 -21.86
C GLN A 50 -4.43 1.79 -21.16
N GLN A 51 -3.18 1.30 -21.08
CA GLN A 51 -2.83 0.09 -20.36
C GLN A 51 -3.11 0.24 -18.86
N ALA A 52 -2.61 1.30 -18.23
CA ALA A 52 -2.85 1.58 -16.82
C ALA A 52 -4.34 1.74 -16.50
N GLN A 53 -5.10 2.41 -17.37
CA GLN A 53 -6.55 2.54 -17.22
C GLN A 53 -7.25 1.17 -17.29
N LYS A 54 -6.82 0.29 -18.19
CA LYS A 54 -7.33 -1.09 -18.27
C LYS A 54 -7.01 -1.89 -17.00
N GLY A 55 -5.79 -1.76 -16.47
CA GLY A 55 -5.41 -2.41 -15.21
C GLY A 55 -6.28 -1.95 -14.03
N ARG A 56 -6.57 -0.64 -13.95
CA ARG A 56 -7.48 -0.09 -12.95
C ARG A 56 -8.88 -0.70 -13.04
N GLU A 57 -9.40 -0.88 -14.25
CA GLU A 57 -10.71 -1.49 -14.46
C GLU A 57 -10.74 -2.97 -14.07
N VAL A 58 -9.67 -3.73 -14.37
CA VAL A 58 -9.53 -5.14 -13.97
C VAL A 58 -9.51 -5.24 -12.45
N VAL A 59 -8.65 -4.49 -11.77
CA VAL A 59 -8.61 -4.51 -10.30
C VAL A 59 -9.94 -4.11 -9.68
N TYR A 60 -10.61 -3.11 -10.25
CA TYR A 60 -11.91 -2.71 -9.77
C TYR A 60 -12.95 -3.84 -9.88
N LYS A 61 -13.07 -4.46 -11.06
CA LYS A 61 -14.11 -5.45 -11.37
C LYS A 61 -13.83 -6.81 -10.71
N ASP A 62 -12.59 -7.28 -10.79
CA ASP A 62 -12.25 -8.66 -10.46
C ASP A 62 -11.91 -8.83 -8.98
N TYR A 63 -11.47 -7.75 -8.32
CA TYR A 63 -11.02 -7.79 -6.92
C TYR A 63 -11.81 -6.85 -6.02
N LEU A 64 -11.76 -5.54 -6.26
CA LEU A 64 -12.30 -4.55 -5.32
C LEU A 64 -13.81 -4.71 -5.10
N GLN A 65 -14.59 -4.98 -6.14
CA GLN A 65 -16.03 -5.20 -5.99
C GLN A 65 -16.35 -6.36 -5.03
N ARG A 66 -15.64 -7.48 -5.16
CA ARG A 66 -15.84 -8.64 -4.30
C ARG A 66 -15.40 -8.33 -2.87
N LEU A 67 -14.19 -7.78 -2.70
CA LEU A 67 -13.66 -7.42 -1.38
C LEU A 67 -14.57 -6.43 -0.65
N ARG A 68 -15.15 -5.46 -1.36
CA ARG A 68 -16.16 -4.54 -0.78
C ARG A 68 -17.41 -5.27 -0.31
N MET A 69 -17.93 -6.19 -1.12
CA MET A 69 -19.17 -6.92 -0.79
C MET A 69 -19.02 -7.83 0.43
N THR A 70 -17.83 -8.43 0.58
CA THR A 70 -17.54 -9.39 1.65
C THR A 70 -16.81 -8.77 2.83
N ALA A 71 -16.34 -7.52 2.71
CA ALA A 71 -15.35 -6.93 3.60
C ALA A 71 -14.11 -7.83 3.77
N ALA A 72 -13.69 -8.50 2.70
CA ALA A 72 -12.59 -9.46 2.68
C ALA A 72 -12.72 -10.64 3.69
N ARG A 73 -13.94 -10.94 4.16
CA ARG A 73 -14.19 -12.05 5.11
C ARG A 73 -13.99 -13.45 4.53
N GLU A 74 -13.77 -13.57 3.22
CA GLU A 74 -13.35 -14.81 2.58
C GLU A 74 -11.88 -15.17 2.84
N ILE A 75 -11.12 -14.28 3.47
CA ILE A 75 -9.71 -14.47 3.84
C ILE A 75 -9.67 -14.86 5.31
N ASP A 76 -9.33 -16.10 5.63
CA ASP A 76 -9.42 -16.66 6.98
C ASP A 76 -8.09 -16.61 7.75
N THR A 77 -6.98 -16.41 7.05
CA THR A 77 -5.65 -16.36 7.65
C THR A 77 -4.82 -15.18 7.16
N VAL A 78 -3.83 -14.79 7.96
CA VAL A 78 -2.85 -13.77 7.58
C VAL A 78 -2.05 -14.20 6.34
N ASP A 79 -1.86 -15.51 6.19
CA ASP A 79 -1.19 -16.10 5.03
C ASP A 79 -1.99 -15.94 3.73
N GLU A 80 -3.30 -16.20 3.78
CA GLU A 80 -4.20 -15.97 2.65
C GLU A 80 -4.31 -14.48 2.30
N LEU A 81 -4.21 -13.61 3.30
CA LEU A 81 -4.19 -12.16 3.09
C LEU A 81 -2.95 -11.73 2.30
N TYR A 82 -1.78 -12.24 2.68
CA TYR A 82 -0.54 -12.04 1.93
C TYR A 82 -0.70 -12.51 0.49
N GLU A 83 -1.21 -13.73 0.27
CA GLU A 83 -1.40 -14.28 -1.08
C GLU A 83 -2.37 -13.44 -1.90
N LYS A 84 -3.44 -12.94 -1.28
CA LYS A 84 -4.40 -12.06 -1.94
C LYS A 84 -3.77 -10.74 -2.34
N ALA A 85 -2.99 -10.12 -1.47
CA ALA A 85 -2.29 -8.87 -1.76
C ALA A 85 -1.31 -9.04 -2.94
N GLU A 86 -0.52 -10.12 -2.93
CA GLU A 86 0.43 -10.44 -4.01
C GLU A 86 -0.26 -10.76 -5.34
N GLU A 87 -1.40 -11.46 -5.31
CA GLU A 87 -2.21 -11.75 -6.49
C GLU A 87 -2.69 -10.45 -7.14
N ILE A 88 -3.26 -9.53 -6.35
CA ILE A 88 -3.75 -8.24 -6.85
C ILE A 88 -2.59 -7.39 -7.35
N ASN A 89 -1.47 -7.37 -6.62
CA ASN A 89 -0.28 -6.62 -7.01
C ASN A 89 0.27 -7.13 -8.36
N SER A 90 0.38 -8.44 -8.53
CA SER A 90 0.78 -9.07 -9.79
C SER A 90 -0.18 -8.72 -10.92
N ALA A 91 -1.48 -8.75 -10.67
CA ALA A 91 -2.49 -8.37 -11.66
C ALA A 91 -2.37 -6.90 -12.09
N LEU A 92 -2.03 -5.97 -11.19
CA LEU A 92 -1.74 -4.57 -11.54
C LEU A 92 -0.48 -4.45 -12.39
N GLU A 93 0.57 -5.14 -11.97
CA GLU A 93 1.88 -5.09 -12.61
C GLU A 93 1.85 -5.48 -14.08
N GLU A 94 0.98 -6.40 -14.49
CA GLU A 94 0.79 -6.80 -15.90
C GLU A 94 0.38 -5.64 -16.81
N PHE A 95 -0.23 -4.59 -16.26
CA PHE A 95 -0.69 -3.42 -17.00
C PHE A 95 0.27 -2.23 -16.92
N LEU A 96 1.36 -2.36 -16.18
CA LEU A 96 2.36 -1.31 -16.03
C LEU A 96 3.50 -1.49 -17.04
N PRO A 97 3.91 -0.43 -17.76
CA PRO A 97 5.07 -0.51 -18.63
C PRO A 97 6.33 -0.82 -17.81
N LEU A 98 7.02 -1.91 -18.14
CA LEU A 98 8.16 -2.42 -17.37
C LEU A 98 9.26 -1.36 -17.17
N GLU A 99 9.57 -0.61 -18.22
CA GLU A 99 10.59 0.45 -18.21
C GLU A 99 10.22 1.54 -17.19
N LEU A 100 8.96 1.98 -17.23
CA LEU A 100 8.43 3.00 -16.34
C LEU A 100 8.38 2.50 -14.90
N ARG A 101 7.83 1.31 -14.66
CA ARG A 101 7.83 0.68 -13.34
C ARG A 101 9.25 0.56 -12.77
N THR A 102 10.20 0.12 -13.58
CA THR A 102 11.59 -0.07 -13.12
C THR A 102 12.24 1.25 -12.72
N ALA A 103 12.08 2.32 -13.53
CA ALA A 103 12.63 3.64 -13.20
C ALA A 103 11.97 4.23 -11.95
N LEU A 104 10.64 4.12 -11.85
CA LEU A 104 9.86 4.57 -10.70
C LEU A 104 10.24 3.82 -9.41
N MET A 105 10.45 2.50 -9.47
CA MET A 105 10.91 1.71 -8.34
C MET A 105 12.34 2.08 -7.90
N LYS A 106 13.24 2.41 -8.85
CA LYS A 106 14.58 2.91 -8.51
C LYS A 106 14.55 4.29 -7.87
N ALA A 107 13.68 5.18 -8.35
CA ALA A 107 13.53 6.53 -7.82
C ALA A 107 13.00 6.54 -6.37
N THR A 108 12.19 5.55 -6.00
CA THR A 108 11.55 5.45 -4.68
C THR A 108 12.41 4.80 -3.59
N GLN A 109 13.60 4.29 -3.90
CA GLN A 109 14.52 3.65 -2.93
C GLN A 109 15.38 4.63 -2.09
N LYS A 110 15.24 5.96 -2.26
CA LYS A 110 16.16 6.97 -1.69
C LYS A 110 15.52 7.97 -0.72
N ASP A 111 14.52 7.58 0.07
CA ASP A 111 13.78 8.48 1.00
C ASP A 111 13.05 9.66 0.34
N TYR A 112 12.80 9.60 -0.97
CA TYR A 112 12.06 10.64 -1.67
C TYR A 112 10.57 10.37 -1.60
N CYS A 113 9.88 11.24 -0.87
CA CYS A 113 8.62 11.87 -1.22
C CYS A 113 8.03 11.33 -2.54
N PHE A 114 7.21 10.30 -2.44
CA PHE A 114 6.67 9.62 -3.60
C PHE A 114 5.92 10.64 -4.47
N TYR A 115 6.46 10.96 -5.64
CA TYR A 115 5.88 11.89 -6.62
C TYR A 115 5.27 13.17 -6.03
N THR A 116 6.00 13.90 -5.21
CA THR A 116 5.56 15.23 -4.74
C THR A 116 5.18 16.16 -5.87
N SER A 117 5.87 16.09 -7.02
CA SER A 117 5.52 16.82 -8.23
C SER A 117 4.12 16.47 -8.77
N CYS A 118 3.64 15.25 -8.49
CA CYS A 118 2.29 14.79 -8.82
C CYS A 118 1.25 15.10 -7.72
N GLY A 119 1.63 15.83 -6.68
CA GLY A 119 0.75 16.26 -5.58
C GLY A 119 0.58 15.25 -4.45
N TYR A 120 1.32 14.14 -4.48
CA TYR A 120 1.39 13.21 -3.35
C TYR A 120 2.31 13.79 -2.27
N GLY A 121 2.10 13.42 -1.00
CA GLY A 121 2.80 14.02 0.15
C GLY A 121 4.33 14.01 0.07
N ARG A 122 4.95 14.71 1.02
CA ARG A 122 6.40 14.66 1.23
C ARG A 122 6.83 13.29 1.78
N PHE A 123 5.97 12.63 2.52
CA PHE A 123 6.31 11.36 3.16
C PHE A 123 5.35 10.26 2.71
N TRP A 124 5.81 9.00 2.74
CA TRP A 124 5.02 7.89 2.20
C TRP A 124 3.78 7.57 3.05
N ASN A 125 3.88 7.81 4.35
CA ASN A 125 2.74 7.78 5.26
C ASN A 125 1.68 8.85 4.97
N GLU A 126 2.05 9.98 4.34
CA GLU A 126 1.07 11.01 3.95
C GLU A 126 0.24 10.62 2.71
N VAL A 127 0.70 9.63 1.94
CA VAL A 127 -0.07 9.11 0.80
C VAL A 127 -1.17 8.21 1.36
N GLU A 128 -2.44 8.53 1.06
CA GLU A 128 -3.60 7.78 1.55
C GLU A 128 -3.54 6.28 1.18
N LEU A 129 -4.31 5.45 1.88
CA LEU A 129 -4.48 4.07 1.45
C LEU A 129 -5.49 4.03 0.29
N PRO A 130 -5.16 3.37 -0.83
CA PRO A 130 -6.20 3.05 -1.80
C PRO A 130 -7.17 2.08 -1.16
N GLU A 131 -8.45 2.22 -1.46
CA GLU A 131 -9.54 1.49 -0.79
C GLU A 131 -9.34 -0.04 -0.76
N ILE A 132 -8.73 -0.62 -1.81
CA ILE A 132 -8.42 -2.05 -1.84
C ILE A 132 -7.43 -2.44 -0.73
N VAL A 133 -6.41 -1.61 -0.48
CA VAL A 133 -5.45 -1.79 0.61
C VAL A 133 -6.11 -1.49 1.94
N GLU A 134 -6.99 -0.50 2.03
CA GLU A 134 -7.74 -0.21 3.26
C GLU A 134 -8.61 -1.40 3.72
N ILE A 135 -9.32 -2.04 2.79
CA ILE A 135 -10.13 -3.24 3.10
C ILE A 135 -9.22 -4.39 3.57
N LEU A 136 -8.12 -4.64 2.88
CA LEU A 136 -7.19 -5.71 3.25
C LEU A 136 -6.49 -5.41 4.58
N PHE A 137 -6.06 -4.17 4.82
CA PHE A 137 -5.47 -3.76 6.09
C PHE A 137 -6.45 -3.92 7.24
N HIS A 138 -7.73 -3.57 7.04
CA HIS A 138 -8.77 -3.81 8.05
C HIS A 138 -8.90 -5.30 8.36
N ARG A 139 -8.88 -6.15 7.32
CA ARG A 139 -8.95 -7.60 7.51
C ARG A 139 -7.71 -8.14 8.23
N PHE A 140 -6.53 -7.62 7.93
CA PHE A 140 -5.30 -7.95 8.65
C PHE A 140 -5.45 -7.65 10.14
N CYS A 141 -5.96 -6.47 10.50
CA CYS A 141 -6.23 -6.09 11.88
C CYS A 141 -7.19 -7.08 12.58
N GLU A 142 -8.26 -7.51 11.91
CA GLU A 142 -9.19 -8.52 12.46
C GLU A 142 -8.49 -9.86 12.71
N LEU A 143 -7.64 -10.31 11.78
CA LEU A 143 -6.93 -11.58 11.87
C LEU A 143 -5.89 -11.58 13.00
N VAL A 144 -5.18 -10.47 13.22
CA VAL A 144 -4.21 -10.32 14.32
C VAL A 144 -4.85 -9.88 15.65
N HIS A 145 -6.19 -9.92 15.74
CA HIS A 145 -7.00 -9.66 16.94
C HIS A 145 -6.94 -8.21 17.44
N ILE A 146 -7.50 -7.30 16.63
CA ILE A 146 -7.73 -5.90 17.01
C ILE A 146 -8.86 -5.74 18.06
N ASP A 147 -8.62 -4.86 19.04
CA ASP A 147 -9.65 -4.31 19.92
C ASP A 147 -9.79 -2.80 19.66
N LYS A 148 -10.90 -2.37 19.05
CA LYS A 148 -11.13 -0.97 18.67
C LYS A 148 -11.22 -0.03 19.88
N ASP A 149 -11.49 -0.57 21.06
CA ASP A 149 -11.58 0.18 22.32
C ASP A 149 -10.29 0.07 23.16
N GLY A 150 -9.24 -0.53 22.59
CA GLY A 150 -7.97 -0.77 23.26
C GLY A 150 -7.19 0.49 23.64
N GLU A 151 -6.21 0.30 24.54
CA GLU A 151 -5.35 1.36 25.08
C GLU A 151 -3.94 1.35 24.49
N TYR A 152 -3.61 0.35 23.68
CA TYR A 152 -2.29 0.20 23.06
C TYR A 152 -2.44 0.10 21.55
N ALA A 153 -1.48 0.62 20.79
CA ALA A 153 -1.50 0.48 19.34
C ALA A 153 -0.11 0.44 18.73
N VAL A 154 -0.05 -0.03 17.49
CA VAL A 154 1.10 0.15 16.58
C VAL A 154 0.62 0.96 15.38
N ALA A 155 1.21 2.14 15.15
CA ALA A 155 1.01 2.90 13.92
C ALA A 155 2.05 2.46 12.89
N VAL A 156 1.58 1.94 11.76
CA VAL A 156 2.45 1.43 10.69
C VAL A 156 2.67 2.53 9.65
N TYR A 157 3.90 3.03 9.53
CA TYR A 157 4.22 4.19 8.70
C TYR A 157 3.87 3.96 7.23
N ASP A 158 4.29 2.82 6.67
CA ASP A 158 4.02 2.51 5.26
C ASP A 158 2.53 2.37 4.95
N MET A 159 1.73 2.04 5.96
CA MET A 159 0.27 1.96 5.88
C MET A 159 -0.41 3.30 6.17
N SER A 160 0.27 4.43 5.98
CA SER A 160 -0.29 5.77 6.22
C SER A 160 -0.59 6.04 7.69
N ASP A 161 0.35 5.64 8.56
CA ASP A 161 0.24 5.71 10.02
C ASP A 161 -1.04 5.05 10.56
N ARG A 162 -1.56 4.04 9.86
CA ARG A 162 -2.76 3.34 10.30
C ARG A 162 -2.44 2.50 11.53
N GLU A 163 -3.34 2.61 12.50
CA GLU A 163 -3.19 2.03 13.83
C GLU A 163 -3.76 0.60 13.86
N ILE A 164 -3.01 -0.32 14.46
CA ILE A 164 -3.48 -1.64 14.89
C ILE A 164 -3.63 -1.58 16.40
N VAL A 165 -4.84 -1.72 16.91
CA VAL A 165 -5.20 -1.40 18.31
C VAL A 165 -5.39 -2.66 19.16
N PHE A 166 -4.92 -2.64 20.39
CA PHE A 166 -4.91 -3.75 21.34
C PHE A 166 -5.31 -3.31 22.74
N SER A 167 -5.90 -4.23 23.51
CA SER A 167 -6.26 -3.99 24.91
C SER A 167 -5.05 -4.08 25.84
N GLU A 168 -4.03 -4.89 25.50
CA GLU A 168 -2.86 -5.13 26.32
C GLU A 168 -1.54 -4.91 25.58
N GLU A 169 -0.54 -4.32 26.24
CA GLU A 169 0.81 -4.08 25.70
C GLU A 169 1.49 -5.35 25.17
N LYS A 170 1.31 -6.49 25.87
CA LYS A 170 1.89 -7.78 25.46
C LYS A 170 1.44 -8.23 24.06
N GLN A 171 0.29 -7.76 23.58
CA GLN A 171 -0.21 -8.07 22.25
C GLN A 171 0.52 -7.25 21.18
N VAL A 172 0.90 -6.01 21.50
CA VAL A 172 1.80 -5.19 20.66
C VAL A 172 3.15 -5.90 20.51
N ASP A 173 3.74 -6.35 21.62
CA ASP A 173 5.02 -7.06 21.57
C ASP A 173 4.92 -8.37 20.78
N ALA A 174 3.86 -9.16 21.00
CA ALA A 174 3.64 -10.38 20.23
C ALA A 174 3.45 -10.12 18.73
N LEU A 175 2.75 -9.04 18.36
CA LEU A 175 2.60 -8.63 16.96
C LEU A 175 3.96 -8.31 16.34
N MET A 176 4.78 -7.51 17.03
CA MET A 176 6.12 -7.10 16.57
C MET A 176 7.11 -8.26 16.52
N GLU A 177 6.99 -9.25 17.41
CA GLU A 177 7.80 -10.48 17.37
C GLU A 177 7.38 -11.41 16.22
N THR A 178 6.09 -11.42 15.88
CA THR A 178 5.53 -12.28 14.83
C THR A 178 5.74 -11.67 13.44
N TYR A 179 5.58 -10.35 13.33
CA TYR A 179 5.60 -9.62 12.06
C TYR A 179 6.64 -8.50 12.15
N ASP A 180 7.52 -8.45 11.15
CA ASP A 180 8.45 -7.35 10.95
C ASP A 180 7.68 -6.13 10.39
N LEU A 181 7.28 -5.23 11.29
CA LEU A 181 6.43 -4.06 11.00
C LEU A 181 7.20 -2.74 10.88
N GLU A 182 8.53 -2.76 10.92
CA GLU A 182 9.33 -1.54 10.83
C GLU A 182 9.25 -0.93 9.41
N PRO A 183 9.10 0.40 9.27
CA PRO A 183 9.02 1.41 10.32
C PRO A 183 7.62 1.55 10.94
N CYS A 184 7.55 1.57 12.28
CA CYS A 184 6.31 1.79 13.04
C CYS A 184 6.55 2.52 14.37
N GLU A 185 5.48 3.03 14.98
CA GLU A 185 5.49 3.64 16.31
C GLU A 185 4.58 2.86 17.26
N LYS A 186 5.06 2.54 18.47
CA LYS A 186 4.23 2.02 19.56
C LYS A 186 3.52 3.17 20.24
N MET A 187 2.23 3.01 20.49
CA MET A 187 1.38 4.06 21.04
C MET A 187 0.58 3.57 22.23
N VAL A 188 0.33 4.47 23.19
CA VAL A 188 -0.55 4.24 24.34
C VAL A 188 -1.59 5.35 24.43
N LYS A 189 -2.83 4.99 24.71
CA LYS A 189 -3.93 5.92 24.88
C LYS A 189 -3.95 6.41 26.32
N ARG A 190 -3.88 7.73 26.52
CA ARG A 190 -4.03 8.39 27.82
C ARG A 190 -4.98 9.56 27.68
N ASP A 191 -5.98 9.64 28.57
CA ASP A 191 -7.00 10.70 28.54
C ASP A 191 -7.69 10.86 27.16
N GLY A 192 -7.85 9.75 26.42
CA GLY A 192 -8.46 9.73 25.09
C GLY A 192 -7.55 10.14 23.93
N ALA A 193 -6.28 10.47 24.19
CA ALA A 193 -5.29 10.82 23.17
C ALA A 193 -4.18 9.75 23.05
N TRP A 194 -3.65 9.56 21.85
CA TRP A 194 -2.52 8.66 21.59
C TRP A 194 -1.18 9.34 21.87
N PHE A 195 -0.27 8.59 22.49
CA PHE A 195 1.10 9.03 22.79
C PHE A 195 2.10 7.94 22.38
N CYS A 196 3.13 8.34 21.63
CA CYS A 196 4.22 7.44 21.24
C CYS A 196 5.21 7.24 22.42
N TYR A 197 5.80 6.05 22.53
CA TYR A 197 6.78 5.73 23.58
C TYR A 197 7.88 4.80 23.09
#